data_AF-A0A060C7K3-F1
#
_entry.id   AF-A0A060C7K3-F1
#
_cell.length_a   1.000
_cell.length_b   1.000
_cell.length_c   1.000
_cell.angle_alpha   90.00
_cell.angle_beta   90.00
_cell.angle_gamma   90.00
#
_symmetry.space_group_name_H-M   'P 1'
#
loop_
_entity.id
_entity.type
_entity.pdbx_description
1 polymer ?
#
loop_
_entity_poly.entity_id
_entity_poly.type
_entity_poly.pdbx_seq_one_letter_code
_entity_poly.pdbx_strand_id
1 'polypeptide(L)'
;GFRQPSGRAALAHFQRYGGACYCPLCQAEFRSWLKQKYGTLEALNKAWWAPFWSHTYTDWEQIEAPGPRGEQLLHGLVLDWRRFVTSRTVDFCDWEKQAIRAGGSSLPVTTNLMGFYYDLDYTKFRDVLDIASWDNYPAWRTEEND
;
A
#
# COMPACT_ATOMS: atom_id res chain seq x y z
N GLY A 1 -34.95 11.98 27.88
CA GLY A 1 -33.89 12.89 27.37
C GLY A 1 -32.56 12.18 27.45
N PHE A 2 -32.01 11.75 26.32
CA PHE A 2 -30.69 11.15 26.25
C PHE A 2 -29.64 12.24 26.52
N ARG A 3 -28.98 12.17 27.68
CA ARG A 3 -27.76 12.94 27.92
C ARG A 3 -26.67 12.39 27.00
N GLN A 4 -26.18 13.22 26.08
CA GLN A 4 -24.86 12.99 25.50
C GLN A 4 -23.80 13.09 26.61
N PRO A 5 -22.94 12.09 26.82
CA PRO A 5 -21.82 12.24 27.73
C PRO A 5 -20.69 13.02 27.04
N SER A 6 -20.25 14.11 27.68
CA SER A 6 -18.91 14.73 27.64
C SER A 6 -18.05 14.48 26.39
N GLY A 7 -17.73 15.56 25.67
CA GLY A 7 -16.99 15.59 24.40
C GLY A 7 -15.62 14.91 24.41
N ARG A 8 -15.61 13.58 24.27
CA ARG A 8 -14.45 12.81 23.84
C ARG A 8 -14.50 12.70 22.33
N ALA A 9 -13.59 13.40 21.63
CA ALA A 9 -13.27 13.04 20.27
C ALA A 9 -12.56 11.68 20.32
N ALA A 10 -13.27 10.61 19.98
CA ALA A 10 -12.69 9.27 19.86
C ALA A 10 -12.65 8.91 18.38
N LEU A 11 -11.48 8.47 17.91
CA LEU A 11 -11.28 7.95 16.56
C LEU A 11 -10.96 6.47 16.66
N ALA A 12 -11.49 5.70 15.72
CA ALA A 12 -10.99 4.38 15.44
C ALA A 12 -9.64 4.54 14.72
N HIS A 13 -8.57 4.00 15.31
CA HIS A 13 -7.20 4.31 14.93
C HIS A 13 -6.38 3.06 14.64
N PHE A 14 -5.74 3.04 13.47
CA PHE A 14 -4.74 2.05 13.08
C PHE A 14 -3.36 2.69 13.07
N GLN A 15 -2.35 1.99 13.57
CA GLN A 15 -1.01 2.55 13.74
C GLN A 15 -0.11 2.28 12.52
N ARG A 16 0.36 3.35 11.88
CA ARG A 16 1.50 3.43 10.93
C ARG A 16 1.66 2.23 9.99
N TYR A 17 0.81 2.14 8.96
CA TYR A 17 1.06 1.18 7.89
C TYR A 17 2.38 1.48 7.16
N GLY A 18 3.11 0.41 6.84
CA GLY A 18 4.34 0.47 6.07
C GLY A 18 4.92 -0.92 5.84
N GLY A 19 5.93 -0.99 4.99
CA GLY A 19 6.61 -2.24 4.62
C GLY A 19 5.88 -3.07 3.57
N ALA A 20 6.47 -4.22 3.25
CA ALA A 20 5.95 -5.16 2.25
C ALA A 20 6.20 -6.60 2.71
N CYS A 21 5.34 -7.53 2.30
CA CYS A 21 5.47 -8.96 2.56
C CYS A 21 5.75 -9.72 1.26
N TYR A 22 6.67 -10.67 1.31
CA TYR A 22 7.16 -11.42 0.15
C TYR A 22 6.81 -12.92 0.20
N CYS A 23 5.90 -13.32 1.09
CA CYS A 23 5.52 -14.72 1.30
C CYS A 23 4.75 -15.29 0.09
N PRO A 24 4.60 -16.63 -0.02
CA PRO A 24 3.92 -17.26 -1.15
C PRO A 24 2.49 -16.75 -1.41
N LEU A 25 1.76 -16.35 -0.37
CA LEU A 25 0.42 -15.78 -0.50
C LEU A 25 0.46 -14.41 -1.20
N CYS A 26 1.38 -13.54 -0.79
CA CYS A 26 1.54 -12.22 -1.41
C CYS A 26 2.05 -12.31 -2.86
N GLN A 27 2.87 -13.31 -3.17
CA GLN A 27 3.32 -13.57 -4.55
C GLN A 27 2.14 -13.98 -5.44
N ALA A 28 1.30 -14.91 -4.97
CA ALA A 28 0.11 -15.35 -5.70
C ALA A 28 -0.87 -14.18 -5.92
N GLU A 29 -1.11 -13.37 -4.88
CA GLU A 29 -1.96 -12.17 -4.99
C GLU A 29 -1.37 -11.12 -5.94
N PHE A 30 -0.05 -10.95 -5.97
CA PHE A 30 0.59 -10.04 -6.91
C PHE A 30 0.38 -10.47 -8.36
N ARG A 31 0.52 -11.77 -8.66
CA ARG A 31 0.20 -12.31 -10.00
C ARG A 31 -1.26 -12.09 -10.35
N SER A 32 -2.18 -12.33 -9.41
CA SER A 32 -3.62 -12.06 -9.61
C SER A 32 -3.89 -10.58 -9.90
N TRP A 33 -3.24 -9.67 -9.17
CA TRP A 33 -3.33 -8.24 -9.40
C TRP A 33 -2.79 -7.83 -10.78
N LEU A 34 -1.67 -8.40 -11.22
CA LEU A 34 -1.11 -8.15 -12.54
C LEU A 34 -2.01 -8.68 -13.66
N LYS A 35 -2.62 -9.87 -13.48
CA LYS A 35 -3.61 -10.43 -14.41
C LYS A 35 -4.81 -9.49 -14.57
N GLN A 36 -5.33 -8.95 -13.47
CA GLN A 36 -6.43 -7.98 -13.51
C GLN A 36 -6.02 -6.68 -14.22
N LYS A 37 -4.80 -6.20 -13.99
CA LYS A 37 -4.31 -4.95 -14.57
C LYS A 37 -4.01 -5.03 -16.07
N TYR A 38 -3.34 -6.09 -16.51
CA TYR A 38 -2.82 -6.21 -17.88
C TYR A 38 -3.61 -7.17 -18.76
N GLY A 39 -4.38 -8.09 -18.18
CA GLY A 39 -5.14 -9.13 -18.87
C GLY A 39 -4.26 -10.25 -19.46
N THR A 40 -3.16 -9.90 -20.13
CA THR A 40 -2.31 -10.83 -20.89
C THR A 40 -0.81 -10.58 -20.61
N LEU A 41 0.01 -11.62 -20.79
CA LEU A 41 1.46 -11.51 -20.65
C LEU A 41 2.07 -10.65 -21.77
N GLU A 42 1.47 -10.64 -22.96
CA GLU A 42 1.91 -9.80 -24.07
C GLU A 42 1.79 -8.30 -23.70
N ALA A 43 0.67 -7.90 -23.10
CA ALA A 43 0.47 -6.53 -22.63
C ALA A 43 1.43 -6.16 -21.50
N LEU A 44 1.65 -7.07 -20.54
CA LEU A 44 2.59 -6.88 -19.43
C LEU A 44 4.04 -6.76 -19.94
N ASN A 45 4.50 -7.71 -20.76
CA ASN A 45 5.85 -7.70 -21.33
C ASN A 45 6.10 -6.42 -22.14
N LYS A 46 5.10 -5.96 -22.90
CA LYS A 46 5.17 -4.68 -23.63
C LYS A 46 5.26 -3.48 -22.68
N ALA A 47 4.44 -3.44 -21.64
CA ALA A 47 4.43 -2.34 -20.66
C ALA A 47 5.72 -2.26 -19.84
N TRP A 48 6.32 -3.41 -19.52
CA TRP A 48 7.55 -3.49 -18.75
C TRP A 48 8.82 -3.42 -19.60
N TRP A 49 8.69 -3.47 -20.93
CA TRP A 49 9.82 -3.64 -21.85
C TRP A 49 10.66 -4.88 -21.53
N ALA A 50 9.98 -5.96 -21.12
CA ALA A 50 10.58 -7.20 -20.66
C ALA A 50 11.49 -7.93 -21.67
N PRO A 51 11.37 -7.78 -23.01
CA PRO A 51 12.33 -8.39 -23.92
C PRO A 51 13.78 -7.90 -23.74
N PHE A 52 13.98 -6.73 -23.14
CA PHE A 52 15.32 -6.26 -22.79
C PHE A 52 15.99 -7.21 -21.80
N TRP A 53 17.23 -7.60 -22.11
CA TRP A 53 17.96 -8.65 -21.40
C TRP A 53 17.22 -9.99 -21.29
N SER A 54 16.31 -10.26 -22.23
CA SER A 54 15.59 -11.53 -22.33
C SER A 54 14.70 -11.85 -21.11
N HIS A 55 14.14 -10.84 -20.43
CA HIS A 55 13.18 -11.02 -19.33
C HIS A 55 11.74 -11.31 -19.77
N THR A 56 11.50 -11.68 -21.04
CA THR A 56 10.15 -11.99 -21.52
C THR A 56 9.52 -13.10 -20.67
N TYR A 57 8.44 -12.78 -19.97
CA TYR A 57 7.68 -13.75 -19.20
C TYR A 57 6.76 -14.55 -20.13
N THR A 58 6.84 -15.86 -20.05
CA THR A 58 6.01 -16.80 -20.83
C THR A 58 4.94 -17.49 -19.99
N ASP A 59 5.04 -17.39 -18.66
CA ASP A 59 4.04 -17.89 -17.72
C ASP A 59 3.94 -16.94 -16.51
N TRP A 60 2.75 -16.83 -15.92
CA TRP A 60 2.52 -15.94 -14.78
C TRP A 60 3.29 -16.38 -13.52
N GLU A 61 3.53 -17.67 -13.32
CA GLU A 61 4.23 -18.20 -12.17
C GLU A 61 5.72 -17.83 -12.15
N GLN A 62 6.28 -17.42 -13.30
CA GLN A 62 7.65 -16.89 -13.40
C GLN A 62 7.79 -15.50 -12.78
N ILE A 63 6.68 -14.78 -12.59
CA ILE A 63 6.71 -13.44 -12.03
C ILE A 63 6.82 -13.55 -10.50
N GLU A 64 7.83 -12.90 -9.96
CA GLU A 64 8.07 -12.77 -8.52
C GLU A 64 8.24 -11.29 -8.17
N ALA A 65 7.92 -10.93 -6.93
CA ALA A 65 8.21 -9.62 -6.39
C ALA A 65 9.72 -9.29 -6.48
N PRO A 66 10.10 -8.03 -6.71
CA PRO A 66 11.49 -7.64 -6.83
C PRO A 66 12.24 -7.87 -5.50
N GLY A 67 13.49 -8.34 -5.58
CA GLY A 67 14.26 -8.70 -4.39
C GLY A 67 15.77 -8.80 -4.63
N PRO A 68 16.61 -8.65 -3.59
CA PRO A 68 18.07 -8.48 -3.72
C PRO A 68 18.81 -9.71 -4.27
N ARG A 69 18.14 -10.86 -4.36
CA ARG A 69 18.68 -12.11 -4.94
C ARG A 69 17.94 -12.51 -6.22
N GLY A 70 17.17 -11.61 -6.81
CA GLY A 70 16.39 -11.81 -8.02
C GLY A 70 16.37 -10.52 -8.86
N GLU A 71 15.21 -10.21 -9.45
CA GLU A 71 15.04 -9.04 -10.30
C GLU A 71 14.84 -7.75 -9.48
N GLN A 72 15.54 -6.66 -9.85
CA GLN A 72 15.37 -5.34 -9.22
C GLN A 72 15.54 -4.16 -10.19
N LEU A 73 15.94 -4.43 -11.43
CA LEU A 73 16.28 -3.43 -12.44
C LEU A 73 15.13 -3.24 -13.44
N LEU A 74 14.22 -4.20 -13.57
CA LEU A 74 13.03 -4.07 -14.38
C LEU A 74 12.06 -3.06 -13.76
N HIS A 75 12.15 -1.80 -14.20
CA HIS A 75 11.41 -0.68 -13.62
C HIS A 75 9.90 -0.89 -13.57
N GLY A 76 9.33 -1.53 -14.60
CA GLY A 76 7.91 -1.89 -14.65
C GLY A 76 7.50 -2.78 -13.47
N LEU A 77 8.29 -3.82 -13.18
CA LEU A 77 8.09 -4.73 -12.06
C LEU A 77 8.21 -3.99 -10.72
N VAL A 78 9.28 -3.21 -10.53
CA VAL A 78 9.52 -2.48 -9.26
C VAL A 78 8.40 -1.48 -8.96
N LEU A 79 7.98 -0.72 -9.97
CA LEU A 79 6.90 0.25 -9.83
C LEU A 79 5.57 -0.42 -9.54
N ASP A 80 5.27 -1.53 -10.23
CA ASP A 80 4.02 -2.25 -10.02
C ASP A 80 3.98 -3.01 -8.71
N TRP A 81 5.12 -3.49 -8.20
CA TRP A 81 5.20 -4.01 -6.85
C TRP A 81 4.84 -2.95 -5.80
N ARG A 82 5.38 -1.73 -5.90
CA ARG A 82 5.01 -0.62 -4.99
C ARG A 82 3.53 -0.26 -5.05
N ARG A 83 2.95 -0.24 -6.27
CA ARG A 83 1.51 -0.03 -6.48
C ARG A 83 0.67 -1.16 -5.89
N PHE A 84 1.10 -2.40 -6.04
CA PHE A 84 0.47 -3.56 -5.45
C PHE A 84 0.51 -3.50 -3.91
N VAL A 85 1.68 -3.20 -3.33
CA VAL A 85 1.82 -3.03 -1.87
C VAL A 85 0.84 -1.97 -1.38
N THR A 86 0.78 -0.80 -2.02
CA THR A 86 -0.21 0.23 -1.66
C THR A 86 -1.64 -0.29 -1.77
N SER A 87 -2.00 -1.01 -2.84
CA SER A 87 -3.36 -1.53 -3.00
C SER A 87 -3.73 -2.52 -1.90
N ARG A 88 -2.83 -3.43 -1.53
CA ARG A 88 -3.06 -4.39 -0.45
C ARG A 88 -3.17 -3.71 0.91
N THR A 89 -2.38 -2.67 1.16
CA THR A 89 -2.46 -1.90 2.41
C THR A 89 -3.78 -1.13 2.51
N VAL A 90 -4.23 -0.51 1.42
CA VAL A 90 -5.52 0.21 1.38
C VAL A 90 -6.69 -0.75 1.56
N ASP A 91 -6.67 -1.90 0.88
CA ASP A 91 -7.68 -2.95 1.06
C ASP A 91 -7.73 -3.46 2.50
N PHE A 92 -6.57 -3.65 3.14
CA PHE A 92 -6.49 -4.06 4.54
C PHE A 92 -7.07 -2.99 5.47
N CYS A 93 -6.75 -1.71 5.24
CA CYS A 93 -7.30 -0.60 5.99
C CYS A 93 -8.84 -0.51 5.87
N ASP A 94 -9.38 -0.72 4.67
CA ASP A 94 -10.82 -0.78 4.45
C ASP A 94 -11.46 -1.97 5.17
N TRP A 95 -10.82 -3.14 5.13
CA TRP A 95 -11.28 -4.32 5.86
C TRP A 95 -11.36 -4.07 7.37
N GLU A 96 -10.34 -3.44 7.96
CA GLU A 96 -10.37 -3.10 9.38
C GLU A 96 -11.44 -2.03 9.70
N LYS A 97 -11.62 -1.03 8.82
CA LYS A 97 -12.73 -0.06 8.93
C LYS A 97 -14.08 -0.78 8.93
N GLN A 98 -14.30 -1.71 8.01
CA GLN A 98 -15.53 -2.49 7.94
C GLN A 98 -15.76 -3.32 9.21
N ALA A 99 -14.71 -3.92 9.77
CA ALA A 99 -14.81 -4.66 11.04
C ALA A 99 -15.25 -3.75 12.20
N ILE A 100 -14.73 -2.53 12.28
CA ILE A 100 -15.14 -1.52 13.28
C ILE A 100 -16.60 -1.10 13.08
N ARG A 101 -17.04 -0.91 11.83
CA ARG A 101 -18.45 -0.61 11.51
C ARG A 101 -19.37 -1.78 11.88
N ALA A 102 -18.97 -3.01 11.62
CA ALA A 102 -19.71 -4.21 12.01
C ALA A 102 -19.83 -4.36 13.54
N GLY A 103 -18.82 -3.89 14.29
CA GLY A 103 -18.87 -3.76 15.75
C GLY A 103 -19.80 -2.67 16.28
N GLY A 104 -20.48 -1.91 15.41
CA GLY A 104 -21.47 -0.89 15.78
C GLY A 104 -20.90 0.51 15.99
N SER A 105 -19.60 0.74 15.74
CA SER A 105 -19.02 2.07 15.87
C SER A 105 -19.36 2.95 14.66
N SER A 106 -19.89 4.15 14.92
CA SER A 106 -20.11 5.21 13.93
C SER A 106 -19.05 6.33 13.98
N LEU A 107 -18.01 6.17 14.82
CA LEU A 107 -16.95 7.17 14.97
C LEU A 107 -16.12 7.32 13.68
N PRO A 108 -15.58 8.51 13.36
CA PRO A 108 -14.68 8.65 12.22
C PRO A 108 -13.43 7.77 12.37
N VAL A 109 -12.97 7.22 11.24
CA VAL A 109 -11.79 6.35 11.15
C VAL A 109 -10.62 7.12 10.56
N THR A 110 -9.44 6.98 11.16
CA THR A 110 -8.17 7.51 10.65
C THR A 110 -7.03 6.50 10.85
N THR A 111 -5.90 6.77 10.22
CA THR A 111 -4.60 6.20 10.55
C THR A 111 -3.56 7.31 10.48
N ASN A 112 -2.52 7.23 11.29
CA ASN A 112 -1.44 8.22 11.29
C ASN A 112 -0.48 8.00 10.12
N LEU A 113 -0.53 8.91 9.15
CA LEU A 113 0.40 8.98 8.03
C LEU A 113 1.78 9.50 8.49
N MET A 114 2.83 9.26 7.70
CA MET A 114 4.22 9.52 8.07
C MET A 114 4.88 10.59 7.18
N GLY A 115 4.23 11.74 6.99
CA GLY A 115 4.78 12.86 6.21
C GLY A 115 5.10 12.46 4.76
N PHE A 116 6.38 12.54 4.37
CA PHE A 116 6.88 12.19 3.03
C PHE A 116 7.29 10.71 2.88
N TYR A 117 6.67 9.79 3.63
CA TYR A 117 6.92 8.36 3.48
C TYR A 117 6.63 7.87 2.06
N TYR A 118 7.62 7.26 1.43
CA TYR A 118 7.64 7.02 -0.03
C TYR A 118 7.22 5.61 -0.44
N ASP A 119 7.04 4.68 0.50
CA ASP A 119 6.67 3.29 0.16
C ASP A 119 5.17 3.12 -0.12
N LEU A 120 4.34 4.10 0.28
CA LEU A 120 2.89 4.07 0.08
C LEU A 120 2.43 5.31 -0.68
N ASP A 121 1.54 5.11 -1.66
CA ASP A 121 0.82 6.21 -2.30
C ASP A 121 -0.38 6.62 -1.43
N TYR A 122 -0.17 7.63 -0.58
CA TYR A 122 -1.20 8.16 0.32
C TYR A 122 -2.42 8.73 -0.40
N THR A 123 -2.33 9.05 -1.69
CA THR A 123 -3.52 9.51 -2.44
C THR A 123 -4.57 8.42 -2.56
N LYS A 124 -4.20 7.14 -2.41
CA LYS A 124 -5.12 5.99 -2.42
C LYS A 124 -5.87 5.78 -1.11
N PHE A 125 -5.39 6.35 -0.01
CA PHE A 125 -6.07 6.25 1.30
C PHE A 125 -7.28 7.19 1.42
N ARG A 126 -7.45 8.13 0.48
CA ARG A 126 -8.55 9.10 0.48
C ARG A 126 -9.93 8.47 0.51
N ASP A 127 -10.07 7.26 -0.04
CA ASP A 127 -11.37 6.59 -0.21
C ASP A 127 -11.74 5.75 1.03
N VAL A 128 -10.76 5.44 1.89
CA VAL A 128 -10.95 4.57 3.06
C VAL A 128 -10.90 5.34 4.39
N LEU A 129 -10.19 6.47 4.46
CA LEU A 129 -10.12 7.29 5.69
C LEU A 129 -11.20 8.36 5.71
N ASP A 130 -11.81 8.58 6.87
CA ASP A 130 -12.79 9.66 7.05
C ASP A 130 -12.10 11.01 7.28
N ILE A 131 -10.92 10.99 7.93
CA ILE A 131 -10.09 12.17 8.24
C ILE A 131 -8.62 11.78 8.08
N ALA A 132 -7.82 12.64 7.45
CA ALA A 132 -6.37 12.46 7.40
C ALA A 132 -5.72 12.93 8.71
N SER A 133 -4.80 12.12 9.24
CA SER A 133 -3.93 12.49 10.36
C SER A 133 -2.49 12.08 10.02
N TRP A 134 -1.50 12.74 10.63
CA TRP A 134 -0.10 12.42 10.39
C TRP A 134 0.76 12.74 11.60
N ASP A 135 1.86 12.02 11.75
CA ASP A 135 2.83 12.25 12.81
C ASP A 135 3.98 13.13 12.30
N ASN A 136 4.30 14.20 13.03
CA ASN A 136 5.32 15.18 12.65
C ASN A 136 6.51 15.18 13.62
N TYR A 137 7.70 14.79 13.14
CA TYR A 137 8.95 14.81 13.93
C TYR A 137 10.11 15.39 13.11
N PRO A 138 10.16 16.70 12.88
CA PRO A 138 11.26 17.32 12.15
C PRO A 138 12.49 17.45 13.06
N ALA A 139 13.67 17.43 12.45
CA ALA A 139 14.94 17.59 13.15
C ALA A 139 15.23 19.09 13.43
N TRP A 140 14.54 19.68 14.41
CA TRP A 140 14.58 21.13 14.69
C TRP A 140 15.97 21.72 15.00
N ARG A 141 16.98 20.90 15.33
CA ARG A 141 18.32 21.34 15.75
C ARG A 141 19.45 20.54 15.09
N THR A 142 19.24 19.95 13.91
CA THR A 142 20.39 19.51 13.11
C THR A 142 21.11 20.76 12.62
N GLU A 143 22.30 21.03 13.17
CA GLU A 143 23.24 21.95 12.53
C GLU A 143 23.48 21.41 11.11
N GLU A 144 23.16 22.23 10.10
CA GLU A 144 23.66 22.03 8.74
C GLU A 144 25.19 22.17 8.83
N ASN A 145 25.89 21.03 8.94
CA ASN A 145 27.29 20.99 8.55
C ASN A 145 27.30 21.00 7.01
N ASP A 146 27.21 22.20 6.45
CA ASP A 146 27.63 22.50 5.08
C ASP A 146 29.14 22.22 4.89
#